data_AF-A0A8C2H399-F1
#
_entry.id   AF-A0A8C2H399-F1
#
_cell.length_a   1.000
_cell.length_b   1.000
_cell.length_c   1.000
_cell.angle_alpha   90.00
_cell.angle_beta   90.00
_cell.angle_gamma   90.00
#
_symmetry.space_group_name_H-M   'P 1'
#
loop_
_entity.id
_entity.type
_entity.pdbx_description
1 polymer ?
#
loop_
_entity_poly.entity_id
_entity_poly.type
_entity_poly.pdbx_seq_one_letter_code
_entity_poly.pdbx_strand_id
1 'polypeptide(L)'
;MAHSVLHCFKRMNLPVLNACNDLFINTLRLFFMNYYSCFVFFLVTKGKGKGMVKEVFKGPEVCKDPVRLCTHAIGANIFKQGEDPLIKPKEEYPEWLFELDLGPPKKLNELEPDSREYWKLLRKEHIWRHNKLHKGKKM
;
A
#
# COMPACT_ATOMS: atom_id res chain seq x y z
N MET A 1 -0.30 -29.26 9.55
CA MET A 1 0.87 -28.37 9.31
C MET A 1 0.64 -26.91 9.74
N ALA A 2 -0.55 -26.31 9.58
CA ALA A 2 -0.81 -24.91 9.99
C ALA A 2 -1.03 -24.69 11.51
N HIS A 3 -1.42 -25.73 12.24
CA HIS A 3 -1.70 -25.65 13.69
C HIS A 3 -0.46 -25.47 14.58
N SER A 4 0.74 -25.84 14.13
CA SER A 4 1.97 -25.72 14.94
C SER A 4 2.51 -24.29 15.02
N VAL A 5 2.26 -23.46 14.01
CA VAL A 5 2.70 -22.05 13.98
C VAL A 5 1.85 -21.19 14.92
N LEU A 6 0.55 -21.46 14.99
CA LEU A 6 -0.38 -20.77 15.88
C LEU A 6 -0.13 -21.09 17.37
N HIS A 7 0.37 -22.29 17.68
CA HIS A 7 0.69 -22.68 19.05
C HIS A 7 1.90 -21.92 19.63
N CYS A 8 2.80 -21.43 18.76
CA CYS A 8 3.95 -20.63 19.18
C CYS A 8 3.52 -19.22 19.63
N PHE A 9 2.47 -18.65 19.02
CA PHE A 9 1.95 -17.33 19.38
C PHE A 9 1.19 -17.30 20.71
N LYS A 10 0.53 -18.39 21.12
CA LYS A 10 -0.22 -18.45 22.38
C LYS A 10 0.66 -18.51 23.64
N ARG A 11 1.97 -18.73 23.51
CA ARG A 11 2.93 -18.86 24.63
C ARG A 11 3.99 -17.76 24.69
N MET A 12 3.82 -16.68 23.93
CA MET A 12 4.73 -15.53 24.01
C MET A 12 4.18 -14.49 24.98
N ASN A 13 4.96 -14.18 26.02
CA ASN A 13 4.68 -13.05 26.91
C ASN A 13 4.55 -11.75 26.08
N LEU A 14 3.56 -10.92 26.39
CA LEU A 14 3.30 -9.62 25.77
C LEU A 14 4.56 -8.76 25.52
N PRO A 15 5.54 -8.66 26.45
CA PRO A 15 6.80 -7.94 26.19
C PRO A 15 7.68 -8.57 25.11
N VAL A 16 7.70 -9.91 24.98
CA VAL A 16 8.48 -10.61 23.95
C VAL A 16 7.86 -10.40 22.58
N LEU A 17 6.53 -10.43 22.49
CA LEU A 17 5.81 -10.10 21.26
C LEU A 17 6.07 -8.64 20.83
N ASN A 18 6.12 -7.71 21.79
CA ASN A 18 6.43 -6.31 21.53
C ASN A 18 7.88 -6.13 21.05
N ALA A 19 8.86 -6.78 21.70
CA ALA A 19 10.25 -6.73 21.27
C ALA A 19 10.48 -7.35 19.88
N CYS A 20 9.86 -8.49 19.58
CA CYS A 20 9.92 -9.11 18.26
C CYS A 20 9.21 -8.25 17.20
N ASN A 21 8.09 -7.61 17.54
CA ASN A 21 7.42 -6.66 16.65
C ASN A 21 8.27 -5.41 16.41
N ASP A 22 8.94 -4.85 17.42
CA ASP A 22 9.83 -3.69 17.25
C ASP A 22 11.03 -4.02 16.38
N LEU A 23 11.67 -5.18 16.59
CA LEU A 23 12.76 -5.67 15.74
C LEU A 23 12.30 -5.89 14.28
N PHE A 24 11.12 -6.49 14.08
CA PHE A 24 10.55 -6.75 12.75
C PHE A 24 10.07 -5.47 12.04
N ILE A 25 9.46 -4.53 12.76
CA ILE A 25 9.04 -3.23 12.24
C ILE A 25 10.27 -2.37 11.89
N ASN A 26 11.30 -2.35 12.73
CA ASN A 26 12.52 -1.59 12.45
C ASN A 26 13.27 -2.16 11.24
N THR A 27 13.36 -3.49 11.11
CA THR A 27 13.96 -4.12 9.93
C THR A 27 13.13 -3.89 8.66
N LEU A 28 11.80 -4.08 8.69
CA LEU A 28 10.96 -3.74 7.54
C LEU A 28 11.02 -2.24 7.20
N ARG A 29 11.01 -1.35 8.20
CA ARG A 29 11.14 0.09 7.99
C ARG A 29 12.47 0.44 7.35
N LEU A 30 13.58 -0.15 7.80
CA LEU A 30 14.89 0.03 7.16
C LEU A 30 14.90 -0.52 5.73
N PHE A 31 14.28 -1.68 5.48
CA PHE A 31 14.16 -2.24 4.13
C PHE A 31 13.31 -1.36 3.20
N PHE A 32 12.14 -0.93 3.64
CA PHE A 32 11.29 -0.01 2.88
C PHE A 32 11.98 1.33 2.67
N MET A 33 12.56 1.94 3.70
CA MET A 33 13.28 3.21 3.59
C MET A 33 14.51 3.12 2.67
N ASN A 34 15.22 1.99 2.68
CA ASN A 34 16.34 1.76 1.76
C ASN A 34 15.84 1.58 0.33
N TYR A 35 14.74 0.86 0.10
CA TYR A 35 14.13 0.70 -1.21
C TYR A 35 13.57 2.02 -1.76
N TYR A 36 12.87 2.82 -0.94
CA TYR A 36 12.40 4.15 -1.30
C TYR A 36 13.56 5.13 -1.52
N SER A 37 14.60 5.11 -0.69
CA SER A 37 15.80 5.93 -0.88
C SER A 37 16.55 5.54 -2.14
N CYS A 38 16.67 4.25 -2.47
CA CYS A 38 17.28 3.77 -3.70
C CYS A 38 16.46 4.16 -4.93
N PHE A 39 15.13 4.08 -4.87
CA PHE A 39 14.24 4.53 -5.94
C PHE A 39 14.28 6.06 -6.13
N VAL A 40 14.26 6.83 -5.05
CA VAL A 40 14.41 8.30 -5.08
C VAL A 40 15.80 8.68 -5.59
N PHE A 41 16.86 7.98 -5.16
CA PHE A 41 18.22 8.19 -5.65
C PHE A 41 18.33 7.86 -7.15
N PHE A 42 17.76 6.76 -7.62
CA PHE A 42 17.71 6.41 -9.04
C PHE A 42 17.01 7.47 -9.89
N LEU A 43 15.90 8.04 -9.39
CA LEU A 43 15.23 9.18 -10.02
C LEU A 43 16.07 10.46 -9.98
N VAL A 44 16.74 10.75 -8.87
CA VAL A 44 17.60 11.94 -8.68
C VAL A 44 18.89 11.86 -9.50
N THR A 45 19.50 10.69 -9.66
CA THR A 45 20.74 10.52 -10.45
C THR A 45 20.52 10.67 -11.94
N LYS A 46 19.28 10.50 -12.43
CA LYS A 46 18.94 10.77 -13.84
C LYS A 46 18.76 12.26 -14.15
N GLY A 47 18.84 13.14 -13.14
CA GLY A 47 18.53 14.56 -13.26
C GLY A 47 19.62 15.52 -12.78
N LYS A 48 20.90 15.14 -12.79
CA LYS A 48 22.00 16.05 -12.44
C LYS A 48 22.55 16.79 -13.67
N GLY A 49 21.66 17.58 -14.28
CA GLY A 49 21.99 18.64 -15.24
C GLY A 49 21.53 19.99 -14.67
N LYS A 50 22.45 20.93 -14.53
CA LYS A 50 22.23 22.28 -13.98
C LYS A 50 21.15 23.03 -14.75
N GLY A 51 20.24 23.68 -14.01
CA GLY A 51 19.42 24.79 -14.50
C GLY A 51 18.33 24.40 -15.50
N MET A 52 17.28 23.72 -15.05
CA MET A 52 16.05 23.58 -15.83
C MET A 52 14.94 24.29 -15.08
N VAL A 53 14.31 25.26 -15.75
CA VAL A 53 13.01 25.82 -15.39
C VAL A 53 12.14 24.68 -14.87
N LYS A 54 11.46 24.87 -13.73
CA LYS A 54 10.36 23.98 -13.33
C LYS A 54 9.29 24.10 -14.41
N GLU A 55 9.45 23.39 -15.51
CA GLU A 55 8.34 23.06 -16.37
C GLU A 55 7.37 22.31 -15.47
N VAL A 56 6.26 22.97 -15.17
CA VAL A 56 5.12 22.34 -14.53
C VAL A 56 4.75 21.22 -15.48
N PHE A 57 5.12 19.99 -15.12
CA PHE A 57 4.79 18.79 -15.88
C PHE A 57 3.27 18.69 -15.87
N LYS A 58 2.62 19.28 -16.87
CA LYS A 58 1.20 19.15 -17.08
C LYS A 58 0.99 17.67 -17.38
N GLY A 59 0.21 17.00 -16.53
CA GLY A 59 -0.20 15.63 -16.78
C GLY A 59 -0.85 15.52 -18.17
N PRO A 60 -0.84 14.32 -18.78
CA PRO A 60 -1.50 14.11 -20.06
C PRO A 60 -2.96 14.56 -19.99
N GLU A 61 -3.44 15.13 -21.08
CA GLU A 61 -4.81 15.64 -21.15
C GLU A 61 -5.80 14.48 -21.00
N VAL A 62 -6.68 14.59 -20.01
CA VAL A 62 -7.70 13.56 -19.72
C VAL A 62 -8.92 13.81 -20.62
N CYS A 63 -9.38 12.76 -21.31
CA CYS A 63 -10.61 12.82 -22.11
C CYS A 63 -11.83 13.13 -21.22
N LYS A 64 -12.71 14.02 -21.69
CA LYS A 64 -13.93 14.45 -20.97
C LYS A 64 -15.21 13.82 -21.54
N ASP A 65 -15.09 12.98 -22.56
CA ASP A 65 -16.24 12.41 -23.26
C ASP A 65 -16.83 11.24 -22.45
N PRO A 66 -18.10 11.29 -22.05
CA PRO A 66 -18.70 10.29 -21.16
C PRO A 66 -18.79 8.90 -21.82
N VAL A 67 -19.13 8.85 -23.11
CA VAL A 67 -19.28 7.59 -23.87
C VAL A 67 -17.95 6.83 -23.92
N ARG A 68 -16.84 7.56 -24.11
CA ARG A 68 -15.51 6.97 -24.23
C ARG A 68 -15.01 6.43 -22.89
N LEU A 69 -15.33 7.11 -21.79
CA LEU A 69 -15.00 6.68 -20.42
C LEU A 69 -15.75 5.43 -19.97
N CYS A 70 -16.98 5.22 -20.47
CA CYS A 70 -17.76 4.02 -20.13
C CYS A 70 -17.40 2.80 -20.98
N THR A 71 -16.82 2.99 -22.16
CA THR A 71 -16.51 1.92 -23.12
C THR A 71 -15.06 1.47 -23.07
N HIS A 72 -14.13 2.39 -22.78
CA HIS A 72 -12.70 2.13 -22.77
C HIS A 72 -12.09 2.51 -21.43
N ALA A 73 -11.10 1.74 -20.99
CA ALA A 73 -10.30 2.07 -19.81
C ALA A 73 -9.21 3.08 -20.19
N ILE A 74 -9.61 4.34 -20.36
CA ILE A 74 -8.72 5.44 -20.76
C ILE A 74 -7.56 5.58 -19.76
N GLY A 75 -6.32 5.58 -20.26
CA GLY A 75 -5.12 5.74 -19.44
C GLY A 75 -4.54 4.43 -18.89
N ALA A 76 -5.11 3.28 -19.27
CA ALA A 76 -4.50 1.98 -18.99
C ALA A 76 -3.31 1.69 -19.92
N ASN A 77 -3.31 2.22 -21.15
CA ASN A 77 -2.18 2.08 -22.05
C ASN A 77 -1.10 3.14 -21.77
N ILE A 78 0.11 2.71 -21.42
CA ILE A 78 1.28 3.58 -21.19
C ILE A 78 2.19 3.70 -22.42
N PHE A 79 1.97 2.89 -23.45
CA PHE A 79 2.79 2.86 -24.66
C PHE A 79 2.38 3.96 -25.63
N LYS A 80 3.35 4.50 -26.39
CA LYS A 80 3.10 5.52 -27.43
C LYS A 80 2.30 4.98 -28.61
N GLN A 81 2.40 3.67 -28.86
CA GLN A 81 1.66 2.98 -29.89
C GLN A 81 0.71 1.98 -29.21
N GLY A 82 -0.52 1.93 -29.68
CA GLY A 82 -1.58 1.07 -29.13
C GLY A 82 -2.79 1.88 -28.67
N GLU A 83 -3.93 1.20 -28.63
CA GLU A 83 -5.19 1.77 -28.18
C GLU A 83 -5.48 1.35 -26.73
N ASP A 84 -6.32 2.11 -26.04
CA ASP A 84 -6.76 1.76 -24.69
C ASP A 84 -7.64 0.50 -24.73
N PRO A 85 -7.51 -0.41 -23.75
CA PRO A 85 -8.30 -1.63 -23.70
C PRO A 85 -9.79 -1.32 -23.47
N LEU A 86 -10.64 -2.07 -24.17
CA LEU A 86 -12.10 -2.04 -24.04
C LEU A 86 -12.56 -2.67 -22.72
N ILE A 87 -13.59 -2.08 -22.11
CA ILE A 87 -14.25 -2.64 -20.93
C ILE A 87 -15.17 -3.78 -21.39
N LYS A 88 -14.90 -4.98 -20.87
CA LYS A 88 -15.63 -6.21 -21.21
C LYS A 88 -16.94 -6.33 -20.42
N PRO A 89 -17.88 -7.19 -20.83
CA PRO A 89 -19.04 -7.52 -20.01
C PRO A 89 -18.64 -8.23 -18.71
N LYS A 90 -19.52 -8.18 -17.70
CA LYS A 90 -19.30 -8.75 -16.36
C LYS A 90 -18.86 -10.22 -16.38
N GLU A 91 -19.40 -11.01 -17.30
CA GLU A 91 -19.18 -12.46 -17.42
C GLU A 91 -17.73 -12.83 -17.74
N GLU A 92 -16.99 -11.93 -18.38
CA GLU A 92 -15.57 -12.16 -18.70
C GLU A 92 -14.65 -11.90 -17.50
N TYR A 93 -15.15 -11.24 -16.45
CA TYR A 93 -14.39 -10.95 -15.25
C TYR A 93 -14.64 -12.00 -14.18
N PRO A 94 -13.60 -12.35 -13.40
CA PRO A 94 -13.74 -13.34 -12.34
C PRO A 94 -14.64 -12.82 -11.21
N GLU A 95 -15.38 -13.73 -10.57
CA GLU A 95 -16.39 -13.40 -9.57
C GLU A 95 -15.83 -12.65 -8.35
N TRP A 96 -14.64 -13.04 -7.88
CA TRP A 96 -13.97 -12.41 -6.72
C TRP A 96 -13.78 -10.90 -6.88
N LEU A 97 -13.75 -10.37 -8.11
CA LEU A 97 -13.65 -8.93 -8.37
C LEU A 97 -14.84 -8.16 -7.77
N PHE A 98 -16.02 -8.77 -7.82
CA PHE A 98 -17.27 -8.17 -7.35
C PHE A 98 -17.56 -8.43 -5.87
N GLU A 99 -16.77 -9.31 -5.25
CA GLU A 99 -16.83 -9.62 -3.81
C GLU A 99 -15.96 -8.69 -2.96
N LEU A 100 -15.19 -7.78 -3.60
CA LEU A 100 -14.31 -6.85 -2.90
C LEU A 100 -15.10 -5.80 -2.11
N ASP A 101 -14.68 -5.58 -0.87
CA ASP A 101 -15.21 -4.52 -0.01
C ASP A 101 -14.78 -3.14 -0.52
N LEU A 102 -15.68 -2.43 -1.21
CA LEU A 102 -15.48 -1.04 -1.66
C LEU A 102 -15.88 0.00 -0.59
N GLY A 103 -16.33 -0.46 0.56
CA GLY A 103 -16.76 0.37 1.67
C GLY A 103 -15.61 1.03 2.44
N PRO A 104 -15.94 1.77 3.52
CA PRO A 104 -14.93 2.23 4.45
C PRO A 104 -14.15 1.05 5.04
N PRO A 105 -12.87 1.24 5.40
CA PRO A 105 -12.06 0.18 5.99
C PRO A 105 -12.70 -0.32 7.30
N LYS A 106 -12.78 -1.64 7.46
CA LYS A 106 -13.31 -2.29 8.66
C LYS A 106 -12.53 -1.85 9.90
N LYS A 107 -13.25 -1.62 10.99
CA LYS A 107 -12.65 -1.25 12.28
C LYS A 107 -12.20 -2.48 13.05
N LEU A 108 -11.31 -2.28 14.03
CA LEU A 108 -10.81 -3.38 14.86
C LEU A 108 -11.94 -4.13 15.59
N ASN A 109 -12.97 -3.43 16.04
CA ASN A 109 -14.11 -4.00 16.77
C ASN A 109 -15.00 -4.92 15.91
N GLU A 110 -14.95 -4.78 14.59
CA GLU A 110 -15.78 -5.52 13.64
C GLU A 110 -15.08 -6.80 13.16
N LEU A 111 -13.77 -6.92 13.40
CA LEU A 111 -12.97 -8.06 12.97
C LEU A 111 -12.85 -9.12 14.05
N GLU A 112 -12.84 -10.38 13.62
CA GLU A 112 -12.63 -11.51 14.51
C GLU A 112 -11.18 -11.57 15.03
N PRO A 113 -10.96 -11.82 16.33
CA PRO A 113 -9.62 -11.87 16.93
C PRO A 113 -8.67 -12.91 16.34
N ASP A 114 -9.19 -13.98 15.75
CA ASP A 114 -8.38 -15.06 15.17
C ASP A 114 -8.00 -14.80 13.70
N SER A 115 -8.52 -13.74 13.07
CA SER A 115 -8.19 -13.37 11.71
C SER A 115 -6.83 -12.67 11.59
N ARG A 116 -6.09 -12.95 10.51
CA ARG A 116 -4.83 -12.26 10.20
C ARG A 116 -5.03 -10.74 10.00
N GLU A 117 -6.20 -10.32 9.55
CA GLU A 117 -6.52 -8.91 9.29
C GLU A 117 -6.64 -8.11 10.58
N TYR A 118 -7.25 -8.71 11.60
CA TYR A 118 -7.34 -8.14 12.95
C TYR A 118 -5.94 -7.78 13.49
N TRP A 119 -5.01 -8.73 13.44
CA TRP A 119 -3.64 -8.51 13.91
C TRP A 119 -2.85 -7.49 13.08
N LYS A 120 -3.12 -7.39 11.77
CA LYS A 120 -2.53 -6.34 10.92
C LYS A 120 -3.01 -4.96 11.33
N LEU A 121 -4.31 -4.77 11.58
CA LEU A 121 -4.87 -3.51 12.02
C LEU A 121 -4.40 -3.13 13.42
N LEU A 122 -4.41 -4.07 14.36
CA LEU A 122 -3.94 -3.84 15.73
C LEU A 122 -2.48 -3.36 15.74
N ARG A 123 -1.61 -3.98 14.93
CA ARG A 123 -0.22 -3.53 14.79
C ARG A 123 -0.13 -2.10 14.24
N LYS A 124 -0.95 -1.77 13.24
CA LYS A 124 -1.01 -0.43 12.64
C LYS A 124 -1.39 0.63 13.69
N GLU A 125 -2.41 0.34 14.51
CA GLU A 125 -2.86 1.23 15.58
C GLU A 125 -1.79 1.43 16.67
N HIS A 126 -1.08 0.36 17.05
CA HIS A 126 0.04 0.46 17.99
C HIS A 126 1.18 1.34 17.46
N ILE A 127 1.54 1.20 16.18
CA ILE A 127 2.55 2.05 15.54
C ILE A 127 2.09 3.51 15.54
N TRP A 128 0.82 3.77 15.20
CA TRP A 128 0.27 5.13 15.23
C TRP A 128 0.30 5.74 16.63
N ARG A 129 -0.10 4.96 17.65
CA ARG A 129 -0.01 5.37 19.05
C ARG A 129 1.42 5.68 19.45
N HIS A 130 2.36 4.80 19.13
CA HIS A 130 3.78 4.99 19.43
C HIS A 130 4.32 6.28 18.77
N ASN A 131 4.09 6.45 17.47
CA ASN A 131 4.50 7.65 16.74
C ASN A 131 3.90 8.92 17.31
N LYS A 132 2.63 8.88 17.74
CA LYS A 132 1.97 10.02 18.39
C LYS A 132 2.61 10.38 19.74
N LEU A 133 2.95 9.38 20.55
CA LEU A 133 3.59 9.57 21.86
C LEU A 133 5.06 9.98 21.76
N HIS A 134 5.76 9.58 20.69
CA HIS A 134 7.15 9.93 20.44
C HIS A 134 7.32 11.21 19.64
N LYS A 135 6.22 11.82 19.18
CA LYS A 135 6.26 13.11 18.51
C LYS A 135 6.75 14.18 19.47
N GLY A 136 7.89 14.81 19.15
CA GLY A 136 8.45 15.92 19.93
C GLY A 136 9.37 15.51 21.08
N LYS A 137 9.61 14.21 21.31
CA LYS A 137 10.69 13.78 22.20
C LYS A 137 12.02 14.01 21.50
N LYS A 138 12.88 14.85 22.08
CA LYS A 138 14.29 14.93 21.69
C LYS A 138 14.99 13.65 22.18
N MET A 139 15.91 13.15 21.37
CA MET A 139 16.77 12.01 21.72
C MET A 139 17.64 12.36 22.92
#